data_AF-A0A9E4LFX3-F1
#
_entry.id   AF-A0A9E4LFX3-F1
#
_cell.length_a   1.000
_cell.length_b   1.000
_cell.length_c   1.000
_cell.angle_alpha   90.00
_cell.angle_beta   90.00
_cell.angle_gamma   90.00
#
_symmetry.space_group_name_H-M   'P 1'
#
loop_
_entity.id
_entity.type
_entity.pdbx_description
1 polymer ?
#
loop_
_entity_poly.entity_id
_entity_poly.type
_entity_poly.pdbx_seq_one_letter_code
_entity_poly.pdbx_strand_id
1 'polypeptide(L)'
;GSRPGAMLGDKVMTQALRASGIAASGHGFRSSFKDWARQHDVDELLSEFALAHVEGSATVAAYARDDLLEKRRPVMQRWADCISE
;
A
#
# COMPACT_ATOMS: atom_id res chain seq x y z
N GLY A 1 11.74 -19.13 -3.05
CA GLY A 1 10.41 -18.96 -3.68
C GLY A 1 9.51 -18.21 -2.73
N SER A 2 8.91 -17.10 -3.17
CA SER A 2 7.97 -16.35 -2.33
C SER A 2 6.66 -17.13 -2.20
N ARG A 3 6.16 -17.30 -0.97
CA ARG A 3 4.88 -17.96 -0.70
C ARG A 3 3.73 -17.08 -1.25
N PRO A 4 2.70 -17.66 -1.87
CA PRO A 4 1.50 -16.93 -2.23
C PRO A 4 0.89 -16.32 -0.96
N GLY A 5 0.68 -15.00 -0.94
CA GLY A 5 0.18 -14.26 0.23
C GLY A 5 1.26 -13.74 1.19
N ALA A 6 2.54 -13.99 0.94
CA ALA A 6 3.60 -13.28 1.67
C ALA A 6 3.59 -11.79 1.25
N MET A 7 3.60 -10.88 2.23
CA MET A 7 3.75 -9.45 1.98
C MET A 7 4.91 -9.21 1.02
N LEU A 8 4.72 -8.29 0.06
CA LEU A 8 5.76 -7.94 -0.89
C LEU A 8 6.99 -7.46 -0.10
N GLY A 9 8.05 -8.27 -0.02
CA GLY A 9 9.25 -7.87 0.70
C GLY A 9 9.86 -6.62 0.06
N ASP A 10 10.49 -5.76 0.85
CA ASP A 10 11.07 -4.49 0.38
C ASP A 10 11.96 -4.62 -0.87
N LYS A 11 12.69 -5.74 -0.98
CA LYS A 11 13.52 -6.03 -2.16
C LYS A 11 12.70 -6.25 -3.43
N VAL A 12 11.56 -6.93 -3.32
CA VAL A 12 10.63 -7.17 -4.44
C VAL A 12 9.99 -5.86 -4.85
N MET A 13 9.56 -5.03 -3.89
CA MET A 13 9.00 -3.70 -4.17
C MET A 13 10.04 -2.78 -4.83
N THR A 14 11.27 -2.76 -4.30
CA THR A 14 12.37 -1.98 -4.88
C THR A 14 12.68 -2.43 -6.31
N GLN A 15 12.65 -3.73 -6.58
CA GLN A 15 12.87 -4.26 -7.93
C GLN A 15 11.75 -3.86 -8.89
N ALA A 16 10.48 -3.91 -8.43
CA ALA A 16 9.34 -3.47 -9.23
C ALA A 16 9.42 -1.97 -9.54
N LEU A 17 9.73 -1.13 -8.55
CA LEU A 17 9.90 0.32 -8.73
C LEU A 17 11.01 0.64 -9.76
N ARG A 18 12.16 -0.04 -9.64
CA ARG A 18 13.24 0.09 -10.63
C ARG A 18 12.82 -0.35 -12.03
N ALA A 19 12.07 -1.44 -12.15
CA ALA A 19 11.57 -1.92 -13.44
C ALA A 19 10.58 -0.91 -14.08
N SER A 20 9.84 -0.17 -13.25
CA SER A 20 8.96 0.93 -13.68
C SER A 20 9.71 2.25 -13.93
N GLY A 21 11.05 2.28 -13.85
CA GLY A 21 11.84 3.50 -14.02
C GLY A 21 11.82 4.46 -12.83
N ILE A 22 11.20 4.09 -11.71
CA ILE A 22 11.09 4.91 -10.51
C ILE A 22 12.34 4.69 -9.64
N ALA A 23 13.15 5.73 -9.47
CA ALA A 23 14.36 5.72 -8.66
C ALA A 23 14.05 5.86 -7.15
N ALA A 24 13.28 4.94 -6.59
CA ALA A 24 12.92 4.90 -5.17
C ALA A 24 13.24 3.54 -4.52
N SER A 25 13.38 3.52 -3.18
CA SER A 25 13.45 2.28 -2.41
C SER A 25 12.05 1.82 -1.99
N GLY A 26 11.87 0.52 -1.76
CA GLY A 26 10.60 -0.03 -1.28
C GLY A 26 10.16 0.53 0.07
N HIS A 27 11.10 0.97 0.91
CA HIS A 27 10.81 1.65 2.18
C HIS A 27 10.42 3.11 1.95
N GLY A 28 11.19 3.83 1.12
CA GLY A 28 10.90 5.22 0.76
C GLY A 28 9.53 5.37 0.08
N PHE A 29 9.19 4.44 -0.81
CA PHE A 29 7.90 4.45 -1.50
C PHE A 29 6.71 4.29 -0.54
N ARG A 30 6.81 3.39 0.43
CA ARG A 30 5.74 3.19 1.43
C ARG A 30 5.61 4.39 2.37
N SER A 31 6.73 4.98 2.80
CA SER A 31 6.70 6.20 3.61
C SER A 31 6.05 7.35 2.85
N SER A 32 6.43 7.56 1.58
CA SER A 32 5.85 8.61 0.73
C SER A 32 4.35 8.40 0.52
N PHE A 33 3.90 7.16 0.27
CA PHE A 33 2.48 6.85 0.18
C PHE A 33 1.75 7.18 1.50
N LYS A 34 2.34 6.82 2.65
CA LYS A 34 1.71 7.06 3.95
C LYS A 34 1.59 8.56 4.26
N ASP A 35 2.61 9.35 3.95
CA ASP A 35 2.57 10.80 4.13
C ASP A 35 1.59 11.47 3.16
N TRP A 36 1.53 11.01 1.92
CA TRP A 36 0.53 11.45 0.94
C TRP A 36 -0.89 11.12 1.42
N ALA A 37 -1.14 9.90 1.90
CA ALA A 37 -2.46 9.48 2.39
C ALA A 37 -2.96 10.38 3.52
N ARG A 38 -2.07 10.75 4.46
CA ARG A 38 -2.36 11.69 5.56
C ARG A 38 -2.69 13.11 5.07
N GLN A 39 -2.03 13.57 4.02
CA GLN A 39 -2.27 14.91 3.44
C GLN A 39 -3.56 15.00 2.62
N HIS A 40 -4.12 13.85 2.21
CA HIS A 40 -5.27 13.76 1.32
C HIS A 40 -6.52 13.16 1.98
N ASP A 41 -6.58 13.20 3.32
CA ASP A 41 -7.70 12.72 4.14
C ASP A 41 -8.12 11.27 3.84
N VAL A 42 -7.14 10.42 3.51
CA VAL A 42 -7.38 8.98 3.33
C VAL A 42 -7.57 8.34 4.71
N ASP A 43 -8.62 7.54 4.85
CA ASP A 43 -8.89 6.78 6.07
C ASP A 43 -7.70 5.89 6.46
N GLU A 44 -7.35 5.91 7.75
CA GLU A 44 -6.16 5.22 8.28
C GLU A 44 -6.20 3.72 7.96
N LEU A 45 -7.36 3.08 8.14
CA LEU A 45 -7.54 1.66 7.88
C LEU A 45 -7.39 1.35 6.38
N LEU A 46 -7.90 2.20 5.49
CA LEU A 46 -7.69 2.06 4.04
C LEU A 46 -6.22 2.21 3.66
N SER A 47 -5.49 3.14 4.28
CA SER A 47 -4.06 3.35 4.02
C SER A 47 -3.22 2.15 4.47
N GLU A 48 -3.53 1.55 5.63
CA GLU A 48 -2.85 0.37 6.14
C GLU A 48 -3.14 -0.87 5.27
N PHE A 49 -4.40 -1.08 4.87
CA PHE A 49 -4.75 -2.17 3.95
C PHE A 49 -4.12 -2.01 2.57
N ALA A 50 -3.93 -0.77 2.09
CA ALA A 50 -3.22 -0.53 0.84
C ALA A 50 -1.72 -0.90 0.93
N LEU A 51 -1.11 -0.74 2.11
CA LEU A 51 0.25 -1.18 2.41
C LEU A 51 0.37 -2.68 2.70
N ALA A 52 -0.76 -3.41 2.64
CA ALA A 52 -0.91 -4.79 3.08
C ALA A 52 -0.52 -5.00 4.55
N HIS A 53 -0.48 -3.93 5.33
CA HIS A 53 -0.23 -4.03 6.76
C HIS A 53 -1.42 -4.71 7.43
N VAL A 54 -1.12 -5.69 8.29
CA VAL A 54 -2.12 -6.31 9.16
C VAL A 54 -2.06 -5.54 10.47
N GLU A 55 -2.71 -4.39 10.52
CA GLU A 55 -2.81 -3.62 11.76
C GLU A 55 -4.20 -3.83 12.38
N GLY A 56 -4.23 -4.47 13.55
CA GLY A 56 -5.46 -4.72 14.29
C GLY A 56 -5.46 -6.03 15.07
N SER A 57 -6.25 -6.07 16.15
CA SER A 57 -6.54 -7.32 16.86
C SER A 57 -7.24 -8.31 15.93
N ALA A 58 -7.21 -9.61 16.26
CA ALA A 58 -7.92 -10.65 15.51
C ALA A 58 -9.39 -10.30 15.23
N THR A 59 -10.01 -9.46 16.07
CA THR A 59 -11.36 -8.92 15.89
C THR A 59 -11.46 -7.96 14.71
N VAL A 60 -10.54 -7.01 14.53
CA VAL A 60 -10.54 -6.07 13.39
C VAL A 60 -10.31 -6.83 12.09
N ALA A 61 -9.39 -7.81 12.10
CA ALA A 61 -9.16 -8.69 10.95
C ALA A 61 -10.39 -9.55 10.60
N ALA A 62 -11.18 -9.97 11.59
CA ALA A 62 -12.41 -10.74 11.37
C ALA A 62 -13.55 -9.90 10.76
N TYR A 63 -13.65 -8.61 11.12
CA TYR A 63 -14.60 -7.66 10.51
C TYR A 63 -14.10 -7.13 9.15
N ALA A 64 -12.78 -7.05 8.94
CA ALA A 64 -12.15 -6.70 7.66
C ALA A 64 -12.00 -7.91 6.71
N ARG A 65 -12.97 -8.84 6.76
CA ARG A 65 -13.04 -9.99 5.85
C ARG A 65 -13.12 -9.59 4.38
N ASP A 66 -13.68 -8.41 4.14
CA ASP A 66 -13.57 -7.70 2.89
C ASP A 66 -12.33 -6.81 3.03
N ASP A 67 -11.28 -7.08 2.26
CA ASP A 67 -10.03 -6.32 2.24
C ASP A 67 -10.22 -4.85 1.77
N LEU A 68 -11.47 -4.38 1.77
CA LEU A 68 -11.93 -3.07 1.34
C LEU A 68 -11.41 -2.72 -0.06
N LEU A 69 -11.21 -3.72 -0.93
CA LEU A 69 -10.59 -3.52 -2.24
C LEU A 69 -11.28 -2.41 -3.05
N GLU A 70 -12.61 -2.41 -3.08
CA GLU A 70 -13.37 -1.39 -3.82
C GLU A 70 -13.20 0.03 -3.25
N LYS A 71 -12.96 0.16 -1.94
CA LYS A 71 -12.63 1.46 -1.32
C LYS A 71 -11.16 1.84 -1.51
N ARG A 72 -10.25 0.85 -1.61
CA ARG A 72 -8.83 1.08 -1.87
C ARG A 72 -8.55 1.47 -3.32
N ARG A 73 -9.27 0.94 -4.30
CA ARG A 73 -9.11 1.24 -5.74
C ARG A 73 -8.99 2.74 -6.04
N PRO A 74 -9.95 3.60 -5.65
CA PRO A 74 -9.87 5.03 -5.95
C PRO A 74 -8.69 5.72 -5.24
N VAL A 75 -8.31 5.27 -4.04
CA VAL A 75 -7.14 5.80 -3.31
C VAL A 75 -5.85 5.47 -4.06
N MET A 76 -5.70 4.22 -4.50
CA MET A 76 -4.54 3.78 -5.26
C MET A 76 -4.44 4.46 -6.62
N GLN A 77 -5.58 4.72 -7.27
CA GLN A 77 -5.60 5.48 -8.52
C GLN A 77 -5.12 6.92 -8.30
N ARG A 78 -5.67 7.63 -7.30
CA ARG A 78 -5.24 9.00 -6.97
C ARG A 78 -3.75 9.08 -6.63
N TRP A 79 -3.21 8.06 -5.94
CA TRP A 79 -1.79 7.97 -5.66
C TRP A 79 -0.97 7.76 -6.94
N ALA A 80 -1.41 6.84 -7.82
CA ALA A 80 -0.76 6.58 -9.10
C ALA A 80 -0.72 7.82 -10.00
N ASP A 81 -1.81 8.59 -10.02
CA ASP A 81 -1.90 9.85 -10.77
C ASP A 81 -0.87 10.86 -10.20
N CYS A 82 -0.80 11.02 -8.87
CA CYS A 82 0.14 11.92 -8.19
C CYS A 82 1.62 11.65 -8.48
N ILE A 83 2.01 10.38 -8.69
CA ILE A 83 3.42 10.01 -8.95
C ILE A 83 3.76 9.91 -10.44
N SER A 84 2.76 10.04 -11.32
CA SER A 84 2.92 9.98 -12.78
C SER A 84 2.86 11.36 -13.45
N GLU A 85 2.57 12.42 -12.69
CA GLU A 85 2.76 13.82 -13.06
C GLU A 85 4.22 14.26 -12.94
#